data_AF-A0A5R2MXE1-F1
#
_entry.id   AF-A0A5R2MXE1-F1
#
_cell.length_a   1.000
_cell.length_b   1.000
_cell.length_c   1.000
_cell.angle_alpha   90.00
_cell.angle_beta   90.00
_cell.angle_gamma   90.00
#
_symmetry.space_group_name_H-M   'P 1'
#
loop_
_entity.id
_entity.type
_entity.pdbx_description
1 polymer ?
#
loop_
_entity_poly.entity_id
_entity_poly.type
_entity_poly.pdbx_seq_one_letter_code
_entity_poly.pdbx_strand_id
1 'polypeptide(L)'
;GGHIQIDGEQLYHMERNGQLLPADERHLAKMRQKTGMVFQLFNLFPHKSVIDNVTLAPMLTKGTPRAAAEKRAMELLDMVGMADKAKAMPAQLSGGQKQRVAIARALALQPKIMLFD
;
A
#
# COMPACT_ATOMS: atom_id res chain seq x y z
N GLY A 1 -27.87 1.81 -8.16
CA GLY A 1 -26.66 2.24 -7.46
C GLY A 1 -25.91 1.02 -7.01
N GLY A 2 -24.58 0.97 -7.20
CA GLY A 2 -23.76 -0.14 -6.76
C GLY A 2 -23.32 0.04 -5.31
N HIS A 3 -23.24 -1.06 -4.56
CA HIS A 3 -22.65 -1.09 -3.24
C HIS A 3 -21.41 -1.98 -3.29
N ILE A 4 -20.31 -1.50 -2.70
CA ILE A 4 -19.07 -2.26 -2.55
C ILE A 4 -18.76 -2.29 -1.06
N GLN A 5 -18.57 -3.49 -0.53
CA GLN A 5 -18.23 -3.71 0.87
C GLN A 5 -16.88 -4.43 0.97
N ILE A 6 -16.10 -4.07 1.99
CA ILE A 6 -14.83 -4.72 2.33
C ILE A 6 -14.88 -5.05 3.82
N ASP A 7 -14.86 -6.34 4.16
CA ASP A 7 -14.93 -6.81 5.54
C ASP A 7 -16.19 -6.30 6.26
N GLY A 8 -17.33 -6.33 5.56
CA GLY A 8 -18.63 -5.81 6.06
C GLY A 8 -18.77 -4.28 6.09
N GLU A 9 -17.69 -3.52 5.86
CA GLU A 9 -17.73 -2.05 5.82
C GLU A 9 -17.96 -1.52 4.40
N GLN A 10 -18.86 -0.57 4.24
CA GLN A 10 -19.15 0.09 2.96
C GLN A 10 -17.94 0.89 2.47
N LEU A 11 -17.62 0.82 1.17
CA LEU A 11 -16.51 1.55 0.57
C LEU A 11 -16.91 2.98 0.21
N TYR A 12 -17.92 3.12 -0.68
CA TYR A 12 -18.37 4.40 -1.23
C TYR A 12 -19.50 5.06 -0.45
N HIS A 13 -19.96 4.42 0.62
CA HIS A 13 -20.97 4.95 1.51
C HIS A 13 -20.49 4.82 2.96
N MET A 14 -21.03 5.68 3.82
CA MET A 14 -20.85 5.62 5.26
C MET A 14 -22.20 5.73 5.95
N GLU A 15 -22.35 5.05 7.07
CA GLU A 15 -23.56 5.17 7.89
C GLU A 15 -23.42 6.33 8.86
N ARG A 16 -24.38 7.25 8.86
CA ARG A 16 -24.44 8.36 9.81
C ARG A 16 -25.89 8.57 10.23
N ASN A 17 -26.15 8.49 11.53
CA ASN A 17 -27.50 8.61 12.11
C ASN A 17 -28.51 7.62 11.48
N GLY A 18 -28.08 6.38 11.19
CA GLY A 18 -28.92 5.35 10.57
C GLY A 18 -29.24 5.57 9.08
N GLN A 19 -28.62 6.57 8.45
CA GLN A 19 -28.74 6.81 7.02
C GLN A 19 -27.44 6.47 6.29
N LEU A 20 -27.58 5.88 5.11
CA LEU A 20 -26.47 5.58 4.23
C LEU A 20 -26.20 6.79 3.33
N LEU A 21 -25.07 7.47 3.56
CA LEU A 21 -24.66 8.66 2.81
C LEU A 21 -23.40 8.35 1.99
N PRO A 22 -23.10 9.13 0.93
CA PRO A 22 -21.81 9.04 0.24
C PRO A 22 -20.66 9.20 1.25
N ALA A 23 -19.61 8.39 1.09
CA ALA A 23 -18.46 8.41 1.96
C ALA A 23 -17.70 9.75 1.87
N ASP A 24 -17.30 10.28 3.02
CA ASP A 24 -16.36 11.40 3.08
C ASP A 24 -14.91 10.94 2.84
N GLU A 25 -14.00 11.91 2.66
CA GLU A 25 -12.59 11.63 2.37
C GLU A 25 -11.90 10.87 3.51
N ARG A 26 -12.34 11.08 4.76
CA ARG A 26 -11.77 10.39 5.93
C ARG A 26 -12.14 8.91 5.93
N HIS A 27 -13.40 8.60 5.61
CA HIS A 27 -13.89 7.23 5.43
C HIS A 27 -13.16 6.53 4.28
N LEU A 28 -13.07 7.18 3.12
CA LEU A 28 -12.36 6.65 1.96
C LEU A 28 -10.86 6.40 2.27
N ALA A 29 -10.21 7.30 2.99
CA ALA A 29 -8.82 7.13 3.42
C ALA A 29 -8.64 5.91 4.34
N LYS A 30 -9.57 5.69 5.29
CA LYS A 30 -9.57 4.48 6.14
C LYS A 30 -9.75 3.22 5.30
N MET A 31 -10.68 3.23 4.34
CA MET A 31 -10.94 2.07 3.48
C MET A 31 -9.74 1.75 2.57
N ARG A 32 -9.05 2.76 2.05
CA ARG A 32 -7.82 2.57 1.25
C ARG A 32 -6.66 1.93 2.04
N GLN A 33 -6.65 2.00 3.36
CA GLN A 33 -5.65 1.28 4.16
C GLN A 33 -5.92 -0.23 4.23
N LYS A 34 -7.15 -0.67 3.92
CA LYS A 34 -7.55 -2.07 3.88
C LYS A 34 -7.35 -2.70 2.50
N THR A 35 -7.05 -1.90 1.48
CA THR A 35 -6.80 -2.36 0.11
C THR A 35 -5.35 -2.11 -0.28
N GLY A 36 -4.73 -3.10 -0.92
CA GLY A 36 -3.46 -2.94 -1.61
C GLY A 36 -3.70 -2.99 -3.10
N MET A 37 -3.00 -2.15 -3.86
CA MET A 37 -3.09 -2.16 -5.32
C MET A 37 -1.70 -2.17 -5.94
N VAL A 38 -1.53 -3.00 -6.96
CA VAL A 38 -0.31 -3.08 -7.78
C VAL A 38 -0.71 -2.78 -9.22
N PHE A 39 -0.09 -1.74 -9.79
CA PHE A 39 -0.32 -1.30 -11.16
C PHE A 39 0.81 -1.76 -12.09
N GLN A 40 0.51 -1.91 -13.38
CA GLN A 40 1.49 -2.21 -14.45
C GLN A 40 2.63 -1.17 -14.54
N LEU A 41 2.35 0.11 -14.28
CA LEU A 41 3.38 1.17 -14.27
C LEU A 41 4.17 1.25 -12.96
N PHE A 42 3.90 0.36 -12.00
CA PHE A 42 4.52 0.19 -10.68
C PHE A 42 4.38 1.39 -9.71
N ASN A 43 4.24 2.62 -10.24
CA ASN A 43 4.04 3.87 -9.52
C ASN A 43 5.03 4.08 -8.36
N LEU A 44 6.29 3.63 -8.49
CA LEU A 44 7.32 3.85 -7.48
C LEU A 44 7.76 5.32 -7.47
N PHE A 45 8.05 5.87 -6.30
CA PHE A 45 8.62 7.21 -6.17
C PHE A 45 10.06 7.18 -6.69
N PRO A 46 10.37 7.86 -7.80
CA PRO A 46 11.65 7.70 -8.50
C PRO A 46 12.84 8.29 -7.71
N HIS A 47 12.56 9.23 -6.81
CA HIS A 47 13.54 9.95 -5.99
C HIS A 47 13.74 9.32 -4.60
N LYS A 48 13.30 8.08 -4.40
CA LYS A 48 13.38 7.37 -3.11
C LYS A 48 13.92 5.97 -3.34
N SER A 49 14.66 5.45 -2.37
CA SER A 49 15.19 4.09 -2.45
C SER A 49 14.06 3.04 -2.43
N VAL A 50 14.39 1.79 -2.74
CA VAL A 50 13.45 0.67 -2.66
C VAL A 50 12.86 0.53 -1.26
N ILE A 51 13.69 0.58 -0.21
CA ILE A 51 13.20 0.49 1.17
C ILE A 51 12.31 1.68 1.51
N ASP A 52 12.68 2.90 1.13
CA ASP A 52 11.85 4.09 1.35
C ASP A 52 10.49 3.98 0.65
N ASN A 53 10.45 3.41 -0.55
CA ASN A 53 9.20 3.18 -1.27
C ASN A 53 8.23 2.27 -0.49
N VAL A 54 8.75 1.30 0.27
CA VAL A 54 7.95 0.35 1.06
C VAL A 54 7.59 0.92 2.44
N THR A 55 8.47 1.72 3.07
CA THR A 55 8.27 2.23 4.44
C THR A 55 7.32 3.43 4.52
N LEU A 56 7.20 4.23 3.46
CA LEU A 56 6.46 5.49 3.50
C LEU A 56 4.99 5.35 3.89
N ALA A 57 4.27 4.42 3.27
CA ALA A 57 2.83 4.30 3.51
C ALA A 57 2.52 3.92 4.97
N PRO A 58 3.17 2.92 5.59
CA PRO A 58 3.02 2.64 7.03
C PRO A 58 3.33 3.83 7.94
N MET A 59 4.34 4.63 7.60
CA MET A 59 4.72 5.82 8.39
C MET A 59 3.66 6.91 8.29
N LEU A 60 3.21 7.25 7.08
CA LEU A 60 2.30 8.37 6.84
C LEU A 60 0.84 8.07 7.21
N THR A 61 0.41 6.82 7.07
CA THR A 61 -1.02 6.46 7.27
C THR A 61 -1.31 5.88 8.65
N LYS A 62 -0.38 5.09 9.21
CA LYS A 62 -0.52 4.43 10.51
C LYS A 62 0.36 5.03 11.60
N GLY A 63 1.19 6.03 11.29
CA GLY A 63 2.13 6.63 12.24
C GLY A 63 3.21 5.65 12.70
N THR A 64 3.51 4.61 11.90
CA THR A 64 4.48 3.58 12.28
C THR A 64 5.86 4.21 12.45
N PRO A 65 6.57 4.00 13.59
CA PRO A 65 7.93 4.51 13.75
C PRO A 65 8.86 3.99 12.66
N ARG A 66 9.79 4.82 12.19
CA ARG A 66 10.68 4.50 11.07
C ARG A 66 11.39 3.16 11.23
N ALA A 67 11.96 2.89 12.40
CA ALA A 67 12.67 1.63 12.66
C ALA A 67 11.77 0.39 12.51
N ALA A 68 10.52 0.47 12.97
CA ALA A 68 9.55 -0.61 12.82
C ALA A 68 9.10 -0.77 11.36
N ALA A 69 8.92 0.35 10.65
CA ALA A 69 8.58 0.34 9.23
C ALA A 69 9.72 -0.26 8.38
N GLU A 70 10.97 0.12 8.64
CA GLU A 70 12.16 -0.41 7.95
C GLU A 70 12.34 -1.91 8.20
N LYS A 71 12.16 -2.36 9.44
CA LYS A 71 12.19 -3.80 9.77
C LYS A 71 11.16 -4.57 8.93
N ARG A 72 9.90 -4.11 8.93
CA ARG A 72 8.83 -4.76 8.17
C ARG A 72 9.06 -4.68 6.66
N ALA A 73 9.58 -3.57 6.17
CA ALA A 73 9.92 -3.40 4.77
C ALA A 73 11.01 -4.40 4.34
N MET A 74 12.03 -4.62 5.16
CA MET A 74 13.06 -5.62 4.87
C MET A 74 12.51 -7.04 4.81
N GLU A 75 11.62 -7.44 5.72
CA GLU A 75 10.95 -8.74 5.67
C GLU A 75 10.14 -8.92 4.36
N LEU A 76 9.43 -7.88 3.94
CA LEU A 76 8.65 -7.90 2.69
C LEU A 76 9.54 -7.92 1.46
N LEU A 77 10.65 -7.18 1.47
CA LEU A 77 11.62 -7.17 0.39
C LEU A 77 12.32 -8.51 0.27
N ASP A 78 12.64 -9.17 1.38
CA ASP A 78 13.21 -10.52 1.39
C ASP A 78 12.23 -11.53 0.77
N MET A 79 10.95 -11.49 1.17
CA MET A 79 9.90 -12.34 0.62
C MET A 79 9.75 -12.23 -0.90
N VAL A 80 10.02 -11.05 -1.48
CA VAL A 80 9.94 -10.82 -2.93
C VAL A 80 11.33 -10.82 -3.61
N GLY A 81 12.38 -11.28 -2.93
CA GLY A 81 13.73 -11.40 -3.51
C GLY A 81 14.35 -10.06 -3.91
N MET A 82 14.16 -9.01 -3.09
CA MET A 82 14.63 -7.64 -3.31
C MET A 82 15.41 -7.06 -2.12
N ALA A 83 15.68 -7.84 -1.07
CA ALA A 83 16.42 -7.39 0.12
C ALA A 83 17.80 -6.77 -0.23
N ASP A 84 18.58 -7.42 -1.09
CA ASP A 84 19.92 -6.95 -1.50
C ASP A 84 19.89 -5.62 -2.26
N LYS A 85 18.72 -5.24 -2.78
CA LYS A 85 18.49 -4.00 -3.54
C LYS A 85 17.72 -2.96 -2.73
N ALA A 86 17.59 -3.12 -1.41
CA ALA A 86 16.86 -2.19 -0.54
C ALA A 86 17.30 -0.73 -0.70
N LYS A 87 18.60 -0.48 -0.93
CA LYS A 87 19.15 0.88 -1.12
C LYS A 87 19.18 1.36 -2.56
N ALA A 88 18.81 0.52 -3.52
CA ALA A 88 18.78 0.90 -4.93
C ALA A 88 17.66 1.91 -5.23
N MET A 89 17.86 2.71 -6.26
CA MET A 89 16.83 3.60 -6.81
C MET A 89 16.00 2.88 -7.88
N PRO A 90 14.72 3.23 -8.08
CA PRO A 90 13.87 2.60 -9.08
C PRO A 90 14.44 2.60 -10.50
N ALA A 91 15.22 3.62 -10.87
CA ALA A 91 15.88 3.69 -12.18
C ALA A 91 16.90 2.56 -12.42
N GLN A 92 17.42 1.94 -11.36
CA GLN A 92 18.39 0.84 -11.41
C GLN A 92 17.73 -0.55 -11.46
N LEU A 93 16.40 -0.60 -11.53
CA LEU A 93 15.62 -1.84 -11.48
C LEU A 93 15.06 -2.20 -12.86
N SER A 94 15.08 -3.50 -13.18
CA SER A 94 14.32 -4.03 -14.31
C SER A 94 12.81 -3.92 -14.06
N GLY A 95 11.99 -4.06 -15.11
CA GLY A 95 10.52 -4.04 -14.98
C GLY A 95 10.01 -5.05 -13.95
N GLY A 96 10.45 -6.31 -14.04
CA GLY A 96 10.06 -7.34 -13.07
C GLY A 96 10.54 -7.04 -11.63
N GLN A 97 11.70 -6.40 -11.46
CA GLN A 97 12.15 -5.96 -10.13
C GLN A 97 11.27 -4.83 -9.59
N LYS A 98 10.87 -3.86 -10.43
CA LYS A 98 9.93 -2.80 -10.04
C LYS A 98 8.58 -3.37 -9.62
N GLN A 99 8.10 -4.40 -10.32
CA GLN A 99 6.86 -5.10 -9.97
C GLN A 99 6.95 -5.74 -8.57
N ARG A 100 8.04 -6.44 -8.28
CA ARG A 100 8.26 -7.06 -6.95
C ARG A 100 8.31 -6.02 -5.84
N VAL A 101 8.96 -4.88 -6.07
CA VAL A 101 8.96 -3.76 -5.12
C VAL A 101 7.55 -3.16 -4.94
N ALA A 102 6.78 -3.03 -6.03
CA ALA A 102 5.40 -2.55 -5.95
C ALA A 102 4.49 -3.51 -5.15
N ILE A 103 4.68 -4.83 -5.29
CA ILE A 103 4.00 -5.84 -4.47
C ILE A 103 4.37 -5.69 -3.00
N ALA A 104 5.66 -5.61 -2.66
CA ALA A 104 6.12 -5.40 -1.28
C ALA A 104 5.53 -4.12 -0.68
N ARG A 105 5.50 -3.02 -1.44
CA ARG A 105 4.89 -1.76 -1.01
C ARG A 105 3.39 -1.89 -0.74
N ALA A 106 2.64 -2.55 -1.62
CA ALA A 106 1.21 -2.75 -1.44
C ALA A 106 0.91 -3.62 -0.20
N LEU A 107 1.77 -4.60 0.09
CA LEU A 107 1.68 -5.44 1.29
C LEU A 107 2.09 -4.73 2.59
N ALA A 108 2.80 -3.60 2.52
CA ALA A 108 3.33 -2.89 3.69
C ALA A 108 2.23 -2.43 4.67
N LEU A 109 1.04 -2.10 4.15
CA LEU A 109 -0.11 -1.73 4.97
C LEU A 109 -0.89 -2.92 5.54
N GLN A 110 -0.50 -4.15 5.21
CA GLN A 110 -1.22 -5.39 5.57
C GLN A 110 -2.69 -5.31 5.15
N PRO A 111 -2.96 -5.09 3.85
CA PRO A 111 -4.32 -4.96 3.36
C PRO A 111 -5.08 -6.29 3.49
N LYS A 112 -6.41 -6.20 3.56
CA LYS A 112 -7.33 -7.34 3.52
C LYS A 112 -7.53 -7.88 2.11
N ILE A 113 -7.43 -7.00 1.11
CA ILE A 113 -7.63 -7.33 -0.30
C ILE A 113 -6.46 -6.77 -1.12
N MET A 114 -5.94 -7.57 -2.04
CA MET A 114 -4.94 -7.16 -3.03
C MET A 114 -5.61 -7.10 -4.41
N LEU A 115 -5.47 -5.96 -5.08
CA LEU A 115 -5.93 -5.71 -6.44
C LEU A 115 -4.73 -5.66 -7.38
N PHE A 116 -4.80 -6.40 -8.48
CA PHE A 116 -3.78 -6.43 -9.52
C PHE A 116 -4.41 -5.94 -10.81
N ASP A 117 -3.80 -4.91 -11.39
CA ASP A 117 -4.12 -4.31 -12.69
C ASP A 117 -2.93 -4.49 -13.63
#